data_AF-A0AAD8Y6U0-F1
#
_entry.id   AF-A0AAD8Y6U0-F1
#
_cell.length_a   1.000
_cell.length_b   1.000
_cell.length_c   1.000
_cell.angle_alpha   90.00
_cell.angle_beta   90.00
_cell.angle_gamma   90.00
#
_symmetry.space_group_name_H-M   'P 1'
#
loop_
_entity.id
_entity.type
_entity.pdbx_description
1 polymer ?
#
loop_
_entity_poly.entity_id
_entity_poly.type
_entity_poly.pdbx_seq_one_letter_code
_entity_poly.pdbx_strand_id
1 'polypeptide(L)'
;MGNNASNNSDRMAISAMSHMMNITKPQLLQLRDNCISASIKDGSTPSGYKLRRENFLQAMRDSRISIEPDYQVLEKLFTMWDRNSYGVDTLTFFAGISPLASIMDVNTKLQYAIEVYDYKKTGRVSRISLVRILQAINETSSYFGDKVLIPRQIVVIVDDLFDGENRLEDDDAIQYEGRVEKIACHPFVMEFSNNKGSSRYGNVQ
;
A
#
# COMPACT_ATOMS: atom_id res chain seq x y z
N MET A 1 15.42 -27.19 31.14
CA MET A 1 14.47 -26.06 31.18
C MET A 1 15.19 -24.84 30.64
N GLY A 2 14.59 -24.16 29.67
CA GLY A 2 15.17 -23.00 29.00
C GLY A 2 14.69 -22.93 27.56
N ASN A 3 13.40 -22.65 27.38
CA ASN A 3 12.78 -22.49 26.06
C ASN A 3 13.42 -21.31 25.32
N ASN A 4 13.86 -21.57 24.09
CA ASN A 4 14.18 -20.55 23.09
C ASN A 4 12.91 -19.78 22.71
N ALA A 5 12.59 -18.76 23.50
CA ALA A 5 11.54 -17.78 23.21
C ALA A 5 12.17 -16.40 23.04
N SER A 6 12.93 -16.20 21.96
CA SER A 6 13.31 -14.88 21.48
C SER A 6 13.83 -15.00 20.06
N ASN A 7 13.08 -14.47 19.09
CA ASN A 7 13.52 -14.03 17.74
C ASN A 7 12.35 -13.76 16.77
N ASN A 8 11.08 -13.93 17.19
CA ASN A 8 9.92 -13.61 16.34
C ASN A 8 9.31 -12.21 16.59
N SER A 9 9.91 -11.38 17.46
CA SER A 9 9.36 -10.06 17.83
C SER A 9 9.51 -8.97 16.77
N ASP A 10 10.36 -9.20 15.76
CA ASP A 10 10.79 -8.14 14.83
C ASP A 10 10.08 -8.22 13.46
N ARG A 11 9.20 -9.21 13.28
CA ARG A 11 8.48 -9.39 12.00
C ARG A 11 7.21 -8.55 12.00
N MET A 12 7.03 -7.75 10.95
CA MET A 12 5.82 -6.93 10.76
C MET A 12 4.55 -7.80 10.72
N ALA A 13 3.51 -7.36 11.42
CA ALA A 13 2.17 -7.94 11.44
C ALA A 13 1.51 -7.94 10.06
N ILE A 14 1.69 -6.90 9.23
CA ILE A 14 1.23 -6.91 7.83
C ILE A 14 1.88 -8.05 7.04
N SER A 15 3.14 -8.38 7.36
CA SER A 15 3.82 -9.51 6.73
C SER A 15 3.25 -10.83 7.23
N ALA A 16 2.95 -10.98 8.52
CA ALA A 16 2.24 -12.15 9.03
C ALA A 16 0.86 -12.32 8.37
N MET A 17 0.10 -11.23 8.20
CA MET A 17 -1.18 -11.25 7.51
C MET A 17 -1.05 -11.68 6.04
N SER A 18 -0.01 -11.22 5.34
CA SER A 18 0.26 -11.65 3.96
C SER A 18 0.50 -13.16 3.81
N HIS A 19 0.89 -13.88 4.87
CA HIS A 19 0.97 -15.35 4.87
C HIS A 19 -0.38 -16.03 5.07
N MET A 20 -1.34 -15.35 5.70
CA MET A 20 -2.68 -15.89 5.95
C MET A 20 -3.61 -15.65 4.76
N MET A 21 -3.33 -14.63 3.96
CA MET A 21 -4.10 -14.28 2.78
C MET A 21 -3.75 -15.19 1.59
N ASN A 22 -4.76 -15.51 0.78
CA ASN A 22 -4.63 -16.30 -0.45
C ASN A 22 -4.72 -15.44 -1.71
N ILE A 23 -4.99 -14.14 -1.57
CA ILE A 23 -5.06 -13.23 -2.70
C ILE A 23 -3.72 -13.13 -3.41
N THR A 24 -3.73 -13.41 -4.71
CA THR A 24 -2.56 -13.34 -5.57
C THR A 24 -2.41 -11.97 -6.22
N LYS A 25 -1.22 -11.62 -6.70
CA LYS A 25 -1.00 -10.38 -7.48
C LYS A 25 -1.97 -10.23 -8.66
N PRO A 26 -2.21 -11.26 -9.51
CA PRO A 26 -3.15 -11.13 -10.61
C PRO A 26 -4.58 -10.85 -10.13
N GLN A 27 -5.01 -11.48 -9.04
CA GLN A 27 -6.34 -11.23 -8.45
C GLN A 27 -6.46 -9.81 -7.90
N LEU A 28 -5.44 -9.29 -7.23
CA LEU A 28 -5.46 -7.90 -6.74
C LEU A 28 -5.49 -6.89 -7.90
N LEU A 29 -4.73 -7.13 -8.97
CA LEU A 29 -4.77 -6.29 -10.16
C LEU A 29 -6.14 -6.35 -10.86
N GLN A 30 -6.73 -7.54 -11.00
CA GLN A 30 -8.08 -7.70 -11.54
C GLN A 30 -9.12 -6.96 -10.70
N LEU A 31 -9.04 -7.07 -9.37
CA LEU A 31 -9.91 -6.37 -8.45
C LEU A 31 -9.78 -4.84 -8.59
N ARG A 32 -8.55 -4.33 -8.68
CA ARG A 32 -8.28 -2.91 -8.94
C ARG A 32 -8.93 -2.46 -10.24
N ASP A 33 -8.73 -3.19 -11.33
CA ASP A 33 -9.21 -2.81 -12.66
C ASP A 33 -10.74 -2.80 -12.73
N ASN A 34 -11.38 -3.75 -12.04
CA ASN A 34 -12.84 -3.78 -11.85
C ASN A 34 -13.33 -2.53 -11.08
N CYS A 35 -12.63 -2.14 -10.00
CA CYS A 35 -12.95 -0.96 -9.20
C CYS A 35 -12.77 0.36 -9.97
N ILE A 36 -11.70 0.48 -10.76
CA ILE A 36 -11.47 1.63 -11.64
C ILE A 36 -12.59 1.74 -12.67
N SER A 37 -12.94 0.61 -13.30
CA SER A 37 -14.01 0.55 -14.29
C SER A 37 -15.37 0.98 -13.71
N ALA A 38 -15.68 0.57 -12.47
CA ALA A 38 -16.87 1.04 -11.77
C ALA A 38 -16.81 2.55 -11.47
N SER A 39 -15.67 3.04 -10.98
CA SER A 39 -15.47 4.46 -10.66
C SER A 39 -15.68 5.37 -11.89
N ILE A 40 -15.23 4.93 -13.07
CA ILE A 40 -15.41 5.64 -14.35
C ILE A 40 -16.90 5.73 -14.72
N LYS A 41 -17.64 4.62 -14.59
CA LYS A 41 -19.07 4.56 -14.92
C LYS A 41 -19.90 5.50 -14.05
N ASP A 42 -19.51 5.68 -12.80
CA ASP A 42 -20.18 6.57 -11.84
C ASP A 42 -19.86 8.07 -12.07
N GLY A 43 -19.09 8.41 -13.11
CA GLY A 43 -18.72 9.78 -13.43
C GLY A 43 -17.65 10.35 -12.51
N SER A 44 -16.86 9.51 -11.82
CA SER A 44 -15.73 9.95 -11.00
C SER A 44 -14.56 10.37 -11.88
N THR A 45 -14.67 11.51 -12.57
CA THR A 45 -13.58 12.27 -13.19
C THR A 45 -13.98 13.75 -13.29
N PRO A 46 -13.07 14.73 -13.05
CA PRO A 46 -11.63 14.66 -13.34
C PRO A 46 -10.68 14.51 -12.13
N SER A 47 -11.17 14.56 -10.88
CA SER A 47 -10.30 14.68 -9.70
C SER A 47 -9.74 13.37 -9.11
N GLY A 48 -9.99 12.22 -9.74
CA GLY A 48 -9.49 10.90 -9.31
C GLY A 48 -10.55 9.80 -9.33
N TYR A 49 -10.10 8.54 -9.23
CA TYR A 49 -10.98 7.37 -9.16
C TYR A 49 -11.49 7.19 -7.74
N LYS A 50 -12.79 7.41 -7.53
CA LYS A 50 -13.41 7.28 -6.22
C LYS A 50 -14.14 5.94 -6.10
N LEU A 51 -13.68 5.09 -5.18
CA LEU A 51 -14.26 3.77 -4.94
C LEU A 51 -15.25 3.82 -3.77
N ARG A 52 -16.51 3.51 -4.05
CA ARG A 52 -17.57 3.33 -3.04
C ARG A 52 -17.60 1.89 -2.54
N ARG A 53 -18.11 1.70 -1.31
CA ARG A 53 -18.22 0.39 -0.67
C ARG A 53 -18.98 -0.62 -1.53
N GLU A 54 -20.12 -0.23 -2.10
CA GLU A 54 -20.95 -1.09 -2.94
C GLU A 54 -20.19 -1.63 -4.16
N ASN A 55 -19.47 -0.75 -4.85
CA ASN A 55 -18.64 -1.09 -6.00
C ASN A 55 -17.47 -2.00 -5.60
N PHE A 56 -16.86 -1.74 -4.44
CA PHE A 56 -15.79 -2.59 -3.92
C PHE A 56 -16.27 -4.01 -3.60
N LEU A 57 -17.39 -4.14 -2.87
CA LEU A 57 -17.96 -5.44 -2.53
C LEU A 57 -18.41 -6.21 -3.78
N GLN A 58 -18.94 -5.52 -4.80
CA GLN A 58 -19.27 -6.15 -6.07
C GLN A 58 -18.01 -6.61 -6.81
N ALA A 59 -17.00 -5.76 -6.92
CA ALA A 59 -15.75 -6.09 -7.59
C ALA A 59 -15.00 -7.27 -6.91
N MET A 60 -15.09 -7.40 -5.58
CA MET A 60 -14.55 -8.59 -4.87
C MET A 60 -15.23 -9.88 -5.32
N ARG A 61 -16.57 -9.88 -5.48
CA ARG A 61 -17.30 -11.05 -6.01
C ARG A 61 -16.88 -11.36 -7.43
N ASP A 62 -16.80 -10.35 -8.28
CA ASP A 62 -16.43 -10.51 -9.70
C ASP A 62 -14.98 -11.02 -9.86
N SER A 63 -14.10 -10.69 -8.91
CA SER A 63 -12.70 -11.14 -8.86
C SER A 63 -12.51 -12.46 -8.12
N ARG A 64 -13.61 -13.14 -7.75
CA ARG A 64 -13.62 -14.42 -7.01
C ARG A 64 -12.93 -14.35 -5.64
N ILE A 65 -12.97 -13.18 -5.02
CA ILE A 65 -12.50 -12.95 -3.64
C ILE A 65 -13.74 -13.00 -2.75
N SER A 66 -14.18 -14.22 -2.45
CA SER A 66 -15.41 -14.48 -1.67
C SER A 66 -15.18 -15.41 -0.49
N ILE A 67 -13.93 -15.80 -0.24
CA ILE A 67 -13.55 -16.78 0.77
C ILE A 67 -12.68 -16.09 1.83
N GLU A 68 -12.82 -16.56 3.07
CA GLU A 68 -11.98 -16.13 4.17
C GLU A 68 -10.55 -16.69 4.08
N PRO A 69 -9.54 -15.95 4.58
CA PRO A 69 -9.67 -14.66 5.27
C PRO A 69 -9.69 -13.43 4.35
N ASP A 70 -9.48 -13.61 3.03
CA ASP A 70 -9.27 -12.50 2.10
C ASP A 70 -10.44 -11.50 2.10
N TYR A 71 -11.68 -12.01 2.04
CA TYR A 71 -12.88 -11.18 2.01
C TYR A 71 -12.99 -10.31 3.28
N GLN A 72 -12.91 -10.90 4.49
CA GLN A 72 -13.02 -10.12 5.73
C GLN A 72 -11.90 -9.11 5.89
N VAL A 73 -10.66 -9.48 5.57
CA VAL A 73 -9.51 -8.58 5.73
C VAL A 73 -9.68 -7.37 4.82
N LEU A 74 -10.00 -7.59 3.54
CA LEU A 74 -10.19 -6.53 2.56
C LEU A 74 -11.40 -5.64 2.88
N GLU A 75 -12.51 -6.20 3.34
CA GLU A 75 -13.69 -5.43 3.77
C GLU A 75 -13.38 -4.54 4.99
N LYS A 76 -12.67 -5.07 5.98
CA LYS A 76 -12.27 -4.30 7.17
C LYS A 76 -11.28 -3.21 6.82
N LEU A 77 -10.31 -3.48 5.95
CA LEU A 77 -9.40 -2.46 5.43
C LEU A 77 -10.14 -1.36 4.69
N PHE A 78 -11.09 -1.71 3.82
CA PHE A 78 -11.90 -0.70 3.14
C PHE A 78 -12.64 0.19 4.14
N THR A 79 -13.25 -0.41 5.16
CA THR A 79 -13.95 0.32 6.23
C THR A 79 -13.01 1.27 6.98
N MET A 80 -11.78 0.86 7.25
CA MET A 80 -10.76 1.69 7.89
C MET A 80 -10.37 2.90 7.02
N TRP A 81 -10.23 2.68 5.71
CA TRP A 81 -9.87 3.72 4.75
C TRP A 81 -11.04 4.68 4.47
N ASP A 82 -12.28 4.20 4.42
CA ASP A 82 -13.48 5.00 4.15
C ASP A 82 -14.04 5.69 5.41
N ARG A 83 -13.20 6.50 6.07
CA ARG A 83 -13.51 7.11 7.37
C ARG A 83 -14.79 7.96 7.39
N ASN A 84 -15.14 8.54 6.26
CA ASN A 84 -16.27 9.48 6.13
C ASN A 84 -17.42 8.90 5.30
N SER A 85 -17.38 7.62 4.93
CA SER A 85 -18.39 6.97 4.08
C SER A 85 -18.61 7.66 2.73
N TYR A 86 -17.60 8.36 2.22
CA TYR A 86 -17.66 9.07 0.95
C TYR A 86 -16.98 8.29 -0.18
N GLY A 87 -16.32 7.18 0.14
CA GLY A 87 -15.47 6.42 -0.76
C GLY A 87 -13.99 6.80 -0.63
N VAL A 88 -13.15 5.90 -1.12
CA VAL A 88 -11.68 5.97 -1.03
C VAL A 88 -11.07 6.27 -2.39
N ASP A 89 -9.87 6.84 -2.43
CA ASP A 89 -9.12 6.93 -3.69
C ASP A 89 -8.66 5.52 -4.10
N THR A 90 -9.15 5.05 -5.26
CA THR A 90 -8.96 3.66 -5.70
C THR A 90 -7.49 3.30 -5.79
N LEU A 91 -6.67 4.13 -6.46
CA LEU A 91 -5.26 3.82 -6.70
C LEU A 91 -4.45 3.81 -5.41
N THR A 92 -4.68 4.79 -4.54
CA THR A 92 -4.01 4.87 -3.23
C THR A 92 -4.40 3.70 -2.33
N PHE A 93 -5.68 3.33 -2.30
CA PHE A 93 -6.15 2.17 -1.54
C PHE A 93 -5.48 0.88 -1.99
N PHE A 94 -5.49 0.58 -3.29
CA PHE A 94 -4.88 -0.65 -3.82
C PHE A 94 -3.36 -0.66 -3.63
N ALA A 95 -2.68 0.48 -3.79
CA ALA A 95 -1.25 0.57 -3.48
C ALA A 95 -0.97 0.27 -2.00
N GLY A 96 -1.79 0.78 -1.08
CA GLY A 96 -1.65 0.55 0.36
C GLY A 96 -1.87 -0.90 0.79
N ILE A 97 -2.78 -1.63 0.15
CA ILE A 97 -3.05 -3.05 0.47
C ILE A 97 -2.18 -4.02 -0.34
N SER A 98 -1.47 -3.55 -1.36
CA SER A 98 -0.60 -4.38 -2.21
C SER A 98 0.44 -5.24 -1.45
N PRO A 99 0.98 -4.86 -0.28
CA PRO A 99 1.89 -5.71 0.49
C PRO A 99 1.27 -7.03 0.99
N LEU A 100 -0.07 -7.16 0.93
CA LEU A 100 -0.82 -8.34 1.34
C LEU A 100 -0.93 -9.41 0.25
N ALA A 101 -0.78 -9.04 -1.03
CA ALA A 101 -1.09 -9.93 -2.16
C ALA A 101 0.02 -10.92 -2.54
N SER A 102 1.11 -10.96 -1.77
CA SER A 102 2.13 -12.01 -1.87
C SER A 102 3.19 -11.91 -0.76
N ILE A 103 3.86 -13.03 -0.52
CA ILE A 103 5.08 -13.13 0.28
C ILE A 103 6.25 -12.66 -0.58
N MET A 104 6.70 -11.44 -0.31
CA MET A 104 7.77 -10.78 -1.07
C MET A 104 8.70 -10.03 -0.13
N ASP A 105 9.94 -9.82 -0.56
CA ASP A 105 10.86 -8.90 0.10
C ASP A 105 10.39 -7.44 -0.05
N VAL A 106 10.98 -6.54 0.75
CA VAL A 106 10.59 -5.13 0.85
C VAL A 106 10.69 -4.42 -0.51
N ASN A 107 11.77 -4.65 -1.26
CA ASN A 107 11.98 -4.02 -2.56
C ASN A 107 10.87 -4.43 -3.52
N THR A 108 10.62 -5.73 -3.65
CA THR A 108 9.59 -6.18 -4.58
C THR A 108 8.20 -5.71 -4.14
N LYS A 109 7.91 -5.60 -2.83
CA LYS A 109 6.62 -5.06 -2.32
C LYS A 109 6.43 -3.60 -2.71
N LEU A 110 7.48 -2.78 -2.56
CA LEU A 110 7.46 -1.37 -2.97
C LEU A 110 7.28 -1.22 -4.47
N GLN A 111 8.03 -2.00 -5.27
CA GLN A 111 7.91 -2.02 -6.73
C GLN A 111 6.46 -2.34 -7.14
N TYR A 112 5.90 -3.39 -6.55
CA TYR A 112 4.53 -3.80 -6.84
C TYR A 112 3.50 -2.73 -6.43
N ALA A 113 3.68 -2.06 -5.29
CA ALA A 113 2.79 -0.96 -4.88
C ALA A 113 2.79 0.20 -5.87
N ILE A 114 3.98 0.56 -6.40
CA ILE A 114 4.13 1.61 -7.41
C ILE A 114 3.47 1.19 -8.73
N GLU A 115 3.67 -0.05 -9.19
CA GLU A 115 3.00 -0.58 -10.39
C GLU A 115 1.48 -0.68 -10.26
N VAL A 116 1.00 -0.98 -9.05
CA VAL A 116 -0.44 -0.99 -8.74
C VAL A 116 -1.02 0.42 -8.87
N TYR A 117 -0.29 1.44 -8.41
CA TYR A 117 -0.67 2.85 -8.51
C TYR A 117 -0.57 3.38 -9.95
N ASP A 118 0.51 3.07 -10.67
CA ASP A 118 0.71 3.37 -12.09
C ASP A 118 -0.07 2.38 -12.98
N TYR A 119 -1.39 2.34 -12.81
CA TYR A 119 -2.26 1.42 -13.53
C TYR A 119 -2.22 1.62 -15.06
N LYS A 120 -1.84 2.82 -15.52
CA LYS A 120 -1.62 3.13 -16.94
C LYS A 120 -0.29 2.61 -17.48
N LYS A 121 0.59 2.07 -16.62
CA LYS A 121 1.90 1.52 -16.98
C LYS A 121 2.77 2.54 -17.70
N THR A 122 2.78 3.77 -17.21
CA THR A 122 3.64 4.84 -17.74
C THR A 122 5.12 4.63 -17.44
N GLY A 123 5.42 3.79 -16.44
CA GLY A 123 6.76 3.59 -15.90
C GLY A 123 7.25 4.79 -15.08
N ARG A 124 6.35 5.70 -14.71
CA ARG A 124 6.68 6.98 -14.06
C ARG A 124 5.93 7.14 -12.74
N VAL A 125 6.55 7.83 -11.79
CA VAL A 125 5.93 8.21 -10.52
C VAL A 125 6.34 9.63 -10.17
N SER A 126 5.36 10.46 -9.81
CA SER A 126 5.61 11.82 -9.30
C SER A 126 5.90 11.82 -7.80
N ARG A 127 6.57 12.86 -7.30
CA ARG A 127 6.86 13.03 -5.86
C ARG A 127 5.62 12.87 -5.00
N ILE A 128 4.54 13.57 -5.37
CA ILE A 128 3.25 13.54 -4.66
C ILE A 128 2.66 12.12 -4.67
N SER A 129 2.74 11.42 -5.81
CA SER A 129 2.23 10.05 -5.94
C SER A 129 3.00 9.09 -5.04
N LEU A 130 4.34 9.21 -5.00
CA LEU A 130 5.16 8.34 -4.16
C LEU A 130 4.92 8.59 -2.66
N VAL A 131 4.76 9.84 -2.25
CA VAL A 131 4.35 10.17 -0.86
C VAL A 131 3.02 9.49 -0.52
N ARG A 132 2.03 9.55 -1.42
CA ARG A 132 0.72 8.89 -1.21
C ARG A 132 0.85 7.38 -1.08
N ILE A 133 1.64 6.73 -1.94
CA ILE A 133 1.88 5.29 -1.91
C ILE A 133 2.51 4.87 -0.58
N LEU A 134 3.57 5.55 -0.14
CA LEU A 134 4.24 5.23 1.12
C LEU A 134 3.35 5.50 2.34
N GLN A 135 2.56 6.58 2.31
CA GLN A 135 1.55 6.84 3.35
C GLN A 135 0.48 5.75 3.39
N ALA A 136 0.06 5.26 2.23
CA ALA A 136 -0.94 4.20 2.13
C ALA A 136 -0.45 2.87 2.73
N ILE A 137 0.79 2.47 2.40
CA ILE A 137 1.41 1.29 2.99
C ILE A 137 1.52 1.47 4.51
N ASN A 138 1.99 2.64 4.96
CA ASN A 138 2.16 2.95 6.37
C ASN A 138 0.83 2.92 7.15
N GLU A 139 -0.26 3.39 6.57
CA GLU A 139 -1.60 3.35 7.16
C GLU A 139 -2.14 1.91 7.26
N THR A 140 -1.99 1.11 6.20
CA THR A 140 -2.36 -0.31 6.22
C THR A 140 -1.53 -1.09 7.24
N SER A 141 -0.23 -0.86 7.31
CA SER A 141 0.65 -1.45 8.34
C SER A 141 0.20 -1.06 9.75
N SER A 142 -0.10 0.22 9.98
CA SER A 142 -0.61 0.71 11.27
C SER A 142 -1.87 -0.02 11.73
N TYR A 143 -2.77 -0.37 10.80
CA TYR A 143 -4.00 -1.10 11.11
C TYR A 143 -3.72 -2.51 11.65
N PHE A 144 -2.66 -3.16 11.18
CA PHE A 144 -2.21 -4.45 11.71
C PHE A 144 -1.38 -4.34 13.00
N GLY A 145 -1.19 -3.13 13.53
CA GLY A 145 -0.43 -2.89 14.76
C GLY A 145 1.08 -2.72 14.55
N ASP A 146 1.54 -2.60 13.30
CA ASP A 146 2.93 -2.30 13.01
C ASP A 146 3.31 -0.88 13.44
N LYS A 147 4.58 -0.69 13.78
CA LYS A 147 5.15 0.65 13.95
C LYS A 147 5.11 1.39 12.62
N VAL A 148 5.01 2.71 12.71
CA VAL A 148 4.80 3.57 11.54
C VAL A 148 5.91 4.58 11.36
N LEU A 149 6.07 5.00 10.10
CA LEU A 149 6.82 6.19 9.74
C LEU A 149 6.02 7.44 10.10
N ILE A 150 6.67 8.47 10.63
CA ILE A 150 6.04 9.79 10.75
C ILE A 150 5.99 10.49 9.38
N PRO A 151 5.01 11.40 9.11
CA PRO A 151 4.86 12.01 7.80
C PRO A 151 6.14 12.68 7.26
N ARG A 152 6.91 13.33 8.15
CA ARG A 152 8.19 13.96 7.78
C ARG A 152 9.23 12.94 7.28
N GLN A 153 9.30 11.75 7.86
CA GLN A 153 10.21 10.70 7.38
C GLN A 153 9.84 10.23 5.98
N ILE A 154 8.55 10.09 5.69
CA ILE A 154 8.07 9.74 4.34
C ILE A 154 8.49 10.80 3.33
N VAL A 155 8.32 12.08 3.67
CA VAL A 155 8.77 13.18 2.79
C VAL A 155 10.28 13.12 2.56
N VAL A 156 11.09 12.89 3.60
CA VAL A 156 12.55 12.76 3.45
C VAL A 156 12.93 11.58 2.54
N ILE A 157 12.31 10.41 2.72
CA ILE A 157 12.57 9.23 1.85
C ILE A 157 12.34 9.59 0.38
N VAL A 158 11.25 10.31 0.10
CA VAL A 158 10.91 10.70 -1.27
C VAL A 158 11.85 11.81 -1.78
N ASP A 159 12.15 12.81 -0.96
CA ASP A 159 13.03 13.90 -1.34
C ASP A 159 14.43 13.37 -1.70
N ASP A 160 14.98 12.45 -0.89
CA ASP A 160 16.28 11.81 -1.11
C ASP A 160 16.30 10.96 -2.39
N LEU A 161 15.18 10.30 -2.73
CA LEU A 161 15.06 9.57 -3.99
C LEU A 161 15.08 10.49 -5.21
N PHE A 162 14.43 11.65 -5.09
CA PHE A 162 14.28 12.62 -6.19
C PHE A 162 15.46 13.60 -6.27
N ASP A 163 16.38 13.56 -5.31
CA ASP A 163 17.58 14.40 -5.34
C ASP A 163 18.53 13.95 -6.45
N GLY A 164 19.01 14.89 -7.24
CA GLY A 164 19.89 14.62 -8.39
C GLY A 164 19.28 13.84 -9.56
N GLU A 165 17.99 13.52 -9.55
CA GLU A 165 17.34 12.79 -10.65
C GLU A 165 16.88 13.73 -11.79
N ASN A 166 16.97 13.23 -13.02
CA ASN A 166 16.47 13.93 -14.20
C ASN A 166 14.93 13.99 -14.16
N ARG A 167 14.41 15.14 -13.76
CA ARG A 167 12.98 15.40 -13.70
C ARG A 167 12.44 15.60 -15.10
N LEU A 168 11.31 14.97 -15.39
CA LEU A 168 10.60 15.19 -16.64
C LEU A 168 9.81 16.50 -16.49
N GLU A 169 10.03 17.42 -17.44
CA GLU A 169 9.86 18.88 -17.31
C GLU A 169 8.46 19.37 -16.86
N ASP A 170 7.41 18.56 -16.95
CA ASP A 170 6.03 18.98 -16.68
C ASP A 170 5.36 18.38 -15.43
N ASP A 171 5.92 17.35 -14.77
CA ASP A 171 5.14 16.58 -13.77
C ASP A 171 5.89 16.17 -12.48
N ASP A 172 7.08 16.73 -12.23
CA ASP A 172 7.99 16.36 -11.10
C ASP A 172 8.05 14.83 -10.92
N ALA A 173 8.19 14.13 -12.04
CA ALA A 173 8.10 12.68 -12.15
C ALA A 173 9.42 12.07 -12.63
N ILE A 174 9.71 10.88 -12.12
CA ILE A 174 10.89 10.07 -12.46
C ILE A 174 10.46 8.69 -12.95
N GLN A 175 11.34 8.02 -13.70
CA GLN A 175 11.18 6.60 -13.98
C GLN A 175 11.52 5.77 -12.75
N TYR A 176 10.61 4.92 -12.27
CA TYR A 176 10.84 4.17 -11.02
C TYR A 176 11.56 2.83 -11.24
N GLU A 177 11.60 2.31 -12.47
CA GLU A 177 12.34 1.09 -12.79
C GLU A 177 13.84 1.24 -12.45
N GLY A 178 14.38 0.26 -11.73
CA GLY A 178 15.77 0.29 -11.26
C GLY A 178 16.06 1.27 -10.12
N ARG A 179 15.06 2.04 -9.63
CA ARG A 179 15.24 3.02 -8.55
C ARG A 179 14.59 2.62 -7.23
N VAL A 180 13.69 1.64 -7.24
CA VAL A 180 13.01 1.17 -6.03
C VAL A 180 13.97 0.61 -4.98
N GLU A 181 15.12 0.08 -5.41
CA GLU A 181 16.17 -0.37 -4.48
C GLU A 181 16.70 0.75 -3.58
N LYS A 182 16.86 1.97 -4.12
CA LYS A 182 17.25 3.14 -3.32
C LYS A 182 16.24 3.41 -2.19
N ILE A 183 14.94 3.27 -2.48
CA ILE A 183 13.87 3.44 -1.49
C ILE A 183 13.96 2.31 -0.45
N ALA A 184 14.07 1.07 -0.89
CA ALA A 184 14.11 -0.10 -0.02
C ALA A 184 15.29 -0.07 0.96
N CYS A 185 16.44 0.44 0.52
CA CYS A 185 17.66 0.57 1.34
C CYS A 185 17.71 1.85 2.19
N HIS A 186 16.72 2.74 2.07
CA HIS A 186 16.69 3.98 2.85
C HIS A 186 16.62 3.66 4.36
N PRO A 187 17.40 4.32 5.24
CA PRO A 187 17.46 4.01 6.67
C PRO A 187 16.08 3.93 7.35
N PHE A 188 15.21 4.92 7.13
CA PHE A 188 13.83 4.89 7.66
C PHE A 188 12.99 3.71 7.14
N VAL A 189 13.14 3.30 5.89
CA VAL A 189 12.42 2.15 5.33
C VAL A 189 12.93 0.85 5.94
N MET A 190 14.24 0.73 6.09
CA MET A 190 14.88 -0.42 6.75
C MET A 190 14.46 -0.54 8.22
N GLU A 191 14.39 0.58 8.96
CA GLU A 191 13.87 0.59 10.33
C GLU A 191 12.41 0.13 10.37
N PHE A 192 11.56 0.73 9.52
CA PHE A 192 10.15 0.36 9.41
C PHE A 192 9.95 -1.13 9.08
N SER A 193 10.69 -1.66 8.10
CA SER A 193 10.58 -3.07 7.68
C SER A 193 11.02 -4.06 8.76
N ASN A 194 11.89 -3.63 9.66
CA ASN A 194 12.35 -4.42 10.82
C ASN A 194 11.47 -4.17 12.06
N ASN A 195 10.29 -3.55 11.89
CA ASN A 195 9.39 -3.17 12.98
C ASN A 195 10.10 -2.35 14.08
N LYS A 196 10.98 -1.43 13.67
CA LYS A 196 11.63 -0.42 14.52
C LYS A 196 10.98 0.93 14.21
N GLY A 197 10.61 1.69 15.25
CA GLY A 197 9.77 2.89 15.12
C GLY A 197 8.77 3.08 16.26
N SER A 198 7.84 4.02 16.10
CA SER A 198 6.81 4.38 17.08
C SER A 198 5.44 3.79 16.70
N SER A 199 4.69 3.27 17.67
CA SER A 199 3.31 2.81 17.46
C SER A 199 2.35 3.99 17.47
N ARG A 200 1.41 4.06 16.51
CA ARG A 200 0.41 5.13 16.41
C ARG A 200 -0.68 5.05 17.49
N TYR A 201 -0.96 3.85 17.97
CA TYR A 201 -1.91 3.59 19.05
C TYR A 201 -1.18 2.88 20.19
N GLY A 202 -0.68 3.68 21.12
CA GLY A 202 -0.09 3.24 22.37
C GLY A 202 -0.45 4.25 23.45
N ASN A 203 -1.73 4.21 23.86
CA ASN A 203 -2.23 4.57 25.19
C ASN A 203 -3.76 4.59 25.16
N VAL A 204 -4.37 3.46 25.51
CA VAL A 204 -5.58 3.47 26.33
C VAL A 204 -5.32 2.45 27.44
N GLN A 205 -4.94 3.00 28.60
CA GLN A 205 -4.81 2.44 29.95
C GLN A 205 -4.57 0.93 30.13
#